data_AF-A0A1Q7BNS3-F1
#
_entry.id   AF-A0A1Q7BNS3-F1
#
_cell.length_a   1.000
_cell.length_b   1.000
_cell.length_c   1.000
_cell.angle_alpha   90.00
_cell.angle_beta   90.00
_cell.angle_gamma   90.00
#
_symmetry.space_group_name_H-M   'P 1'
#
loop_
_entity.id
_entity.type
_entity.pdbx_description
1 polymer ?
#
loop_
_entity_poly.entity_id
_entity_poly.type
_entity_poly.pdbx_seq_one_letter_code
_entity_poly.pdbx_strand_id
1 'polypeptide(L)'
;MALISRFQRCVNSHAWVISLALVPVLGFAQVVAAAEELPREAALPLTLANKAAAAAQEKCKQDGYRVSVAVVDRAGVLKVLMRGDGAGPHTTNSSSKKAYTAASLRRPTSEVAELVAKTPALQGLRDIDDKTLILGGGLPIEIGGEIVGAIGVGGAPGAHLDDACAQAGLDSIGAAPKVPPPAGK
;
A
#
# COMPACT_ATOMS: atom_id res chain seq x y z
N MET A 1 -68.41 -62.25 -8.42
CA MET A 1 -69.46 -62.60 -9.40
C MET A 1 -69.71 -61.39 -10.28
N ALA A 2 -69.47 -61.55 -11.58
CA ALA A 2 -69.51 -60.54 -12.62
C ALA A 2 -70.95 -60.23 -13.08
N LEU A 3 -71.18 -59.00 -13.56
CA LEU A 3 -72.21 -58.60 -14.55
C LEU A 3 -71.91 -57.12 -14.89
N ILE A 4 -71.15 -56.75 -15.93
CA ILE A 4 -71.40 -56.80 -17.38
C ILE A 4 -72.76 -56.17 -17.77
N SER A 5 -72.72 -54.95 -18.33
CA SER A 5 -73.08 -54.68 -19.74
C SER A 5 -73.65 -53.27 -19.98
N ARG A 6 -72.85 -52.46 -20.68
CA ARG A 6 -73.19 -51.59 -21.85
C ARG A 6 -74.60 -50.98 -21.89
N PHE A 7 -74.69 -49.67 -22.10
CA PHE A 7 -75.25 -49.15 -23.35
C PHE A 7 -74.88 -47.69 -23.62
N GLN A 8 -74.82 -47.41 -24.91
CA GLN A 8 -74.23 -46.27 -25.60
C GLN A 8 -75.07 -44.98 -25.56
N ARG A 9 -74.38 -43.89 -25.93
CA ARG A 9 -74.85 -42.71 -26.70
C ARG A 9 -75.56 -41.59 -25.95
N CYS A 10 -74.90 -40.43 -25.96
CA CYS A 10 -75.30 -39.18 -26.64
C CYS A 10 -74.42 -38.06 -26.06
N VAL A 11 -74.00 -36.98 -26.71
CA VAL A 11 -74.10 -36.41 -28.05
C VAL A 11 -73.20 -35.15 -27.98
N ASN A 12 -72.57 -34.77 -29.09
CA ASN A 12 -71.98 -33.47 -29.45
C ASN A 12 -70.87 -32.88 -28.54
N SER A 13 -69.61 -32.85 -29.00
CA SER A 13 -69.10 -31.99 -30.09
C SER A 13 -69.33 -30.52 -29.84
N HIS A 14 -68.51 -29.90 -28.98
CA HIS A 14 -68.12 -28.51 -29.10
C HIS A 14 -66.58 -28.50 -29.15
N ALA A 15 -66.05 -28.45 -30.37
CA ALA A 15 -64.63 -28.24 -30.61
C ALA A 15 -64.30 -26.79 -30.23
N TRP A 16 -63.74 -26.60 -29.04
CA TRP A 16 -63.15 -25.33 -28.64
C TRP A 16 -61.85 -25.16 -29.43
N VAL A 17 -61.90 -24.35 -30.49
CA VAL A 17 -60.71 -23.87 -31.19
C VAL A 17 -60.01 -22.88 -30.25
N ILE A 18 -59.10 -23.39 -29.42
CA ILE A 18 -58.20 -22.56 -28.61
C ILE A 18 -57.16 -21.99 -29.59
N SER A 19 -57.39 -20.77 -30.07
CA SER A 19 -56.37 -20.00 -30.79
C SER A 19 -55.19 -19.78 -29.85
N LEU A 20 -54.11 -20.52 -30.10
CA LEU A 20 -52.82 -20.39 -29.42
C LEU A 20 -52.20 -19.04 -29.86
N ALA A 21 -52.51 -17.97 -29.12
CA ALA A 21 -51.83 -16.70 -29.30
C ALA A 21 -50.37 -16.86 -28.88
N LEU A 22 -49.47 -16.86 -29.86
CA LEU A 22 -48.02 -16.81 -29.65
C LEU A 22 -47.71 -15.49 -28.93
N VAL A 23 -47.51 -15.54 -27.61
CA VAL A 23 -46.95 -14.41 -26.86
C VAL A 23 -45.45 -14.38 -27.19
N PRO A 24 -44.93 -13.32 -27.84
CA PRO A 24 -43.49 -13.21 -28.03
C PRO A 24 -42.87 -13.06 -26.64
N VAL A 25 -42.10 -14.07 -26.23
CA VAL A 25 -41.22 -13.97 -25.07
C VAL A 25 -40.17 -12.94 -25.45
N LEU A 26 -40.44 -11.67 -25.12
CA LEU A 26 -39.46 -10.60 -25.13
C LEU A 26 -38.37 -11.02 -24.15
N GLY A 27 -37.32 -11.64 -24.70
CA GLY A 27 -36.13 -11.98 -23.96
C GLY A 27 -35.54 -10.71 -23.38
N PHE A 28 -35.66 -10.57 -22.06
CA PHE A 28 -34.83 -9.64 -21.30
C PHE A 28 -33.39 -10.12 -21.44
N ALA A 29 -32.70 -9.66 -22.48
CA ALA A 29 -31.26 -9.73 -22.55
C ALA A 29 -30.73 -8.87 -21.38
N GLN A 30 -30.39 -9.55 -20.28
CA GLN A 30 -29.70 -8.93 -19.16
C GLN A 30 -28.33 -8.49 -19.70
N VAL A 31 -28.20 -7.21 -20.02
CA VAL A 31 -26.90 -6.59 -20.24
C VAL A 31 -26.24 -6.55 -18.86
N VAL A 32 -25.50 -7.60 -18.51
CA VAL A 32 -24.59 -7.56 -17.38
C VAL A 32 -23.50 -6.58 -17.80
N ALA A 33 -23.54 -5.36 -17.25
CA ALA A 33 -22.46 -4.41 -17.43
C ALA A 33 -21.16 -5.08 -16.95
N ALA A 34 -20.19 -5.24 -17.84
CA ALA A 34 -18.87 -5.70 -17.46
C ALA A 34 -18.32 -4.71 -16.45
N ALA A 35 -18.05 -5.16 -15.22
CA ALA A 35 -17.42 -4.32 -14.23
C ALA A 35 -16.04 -3.88 -14.74
N GLU A 36 -15.74 -2.59 -14.61
CA GLU A 36 -14.43 -2.05 -14.96
C GLU A 36 -13.34 -2.76 -14.14
N GLU A 37 -12.26 -3.20 -14.79
CA GLU A 37 -11.16 -3.83 -14.07
C GLU A 37 -10.41 -2.77 -13.26
N LEU A 38 -10.50 -2.88 -11.93
CA LEU A 38 -9.88 -1.94 -11.03
C LEU A 38 -8.35 -2.07 -11.04
N PRO A 39 -7.60 -0.95 -10.93
CA PRO A 39 -6.16 -1.00 -10.75
C PRO A 39 -5.77 -1.84 -9.54
N ARG A 40 -4.76 -2.70 -9.71
CA ARG A 40 -4.12 -3.44 -8.61
C ARG A 40 -2.83 -2.74 -8.22
N GLU A 41 -2.54 -2.70 -6.94
CA GLU A 41 -1.31 -2.12 -6.40
C GLU A 41 -0.67 -3.07 -5.39
N ALA A 42 0.65 -3.25 -5.47
CA ALA A 42 1.37 -3.96 -4.43
C ALA A 42 1.33 -3.18 -3.11
N ALA A 43 1.02 -3.89 -2.03
CA ALA A 43 0.94 -3.33 -0.69
C ALA A 43 2.05 -3.90 0.18
N LEU A 44 2.70 -3.05 0.97
CA LEU A 44 3.68 -3.48 1.96
C LEU A 44 2.99 -4.32 3.06
N PRO A 45 3.31 -5.62 3.21
CA PRO A 45 2.79 -6.44 4.30
C PRO A 45 3.26 -5.90 5.66
N LEU A 46 2.38 -5.93 6.67
CA LEU A 46 2.72 -5.48 8.02
C LEU A 46 3.90 -6.26 8.60
N THR A 47 4.02 -7.54 8.28
CA THR A 47 5.15 -8.39 8.70
C THR A 47 6.49 -7.88 8.18
N LEU A 48 6.56 -7.44 6.92
CA LEU A 48 7.76 -6.81 6.37
C LEU A 48 8.01 -5.43 6.97
N ALA A 49 6.97 -4.62 7.17
CA ALA A 49 7.09 -3.31 7.82
C ALA A 49 7.69 -3.44 9.25
N ASN A 50 7.18 -4.39 10.05
CA ASN A 50 7.71 -4.68 11.39
C ASN A 50 9.17 -5.15 11.35
N LYS A 51 9.51 -6.04 10.40
CA LYS A 51 10.87 -6.56 10.24
C LYS A 51 11.85 -5.44 9.89
N ALA A 52 11.51 -4.60 8.92
CA ALA A 52 12.34 -3.47 8.51
C ALA A 52 12.54 -2.46 9.65
N ALA A 53 11.47 -2.11 10.37
CA ALA A 53 11.54 -1.18 11.50
C ALA A 53 12.44 -1.73 12.62
N ALA A 54 12.28 -3.00 12.98
CA ALA A 54 13.07 -3.66 14.01
C ALA A 54 14.56 -3.74 13.63
N ALA A 55 14.88 -4.08 12.38
CA ALA A 55 16.26 -4.15 11.90
C ALA A 55 16.93 -2.77 11.89
N ALA A 56 16.22 -1.72 11.48
CA ALA A 56 16.72 -0.35 11.54
C ALA A 56 16.97 0.12 12.98
N GLN A 57 16.03 -0.18 13.89
CA GLN A 57 16.17 0.14 15.31
C GLN A 57 17.39 -0.57 15.92
N GLU A 58 17.57 -1.86 15.64
CA GLU A 58 18.68 -2.65 16.15
C GLU A 58 20.02 -2.17 15.60
N LYS A 59 20.10 -1.85 14.30
CA LYS A 59 21.32 -1.27 13.71
C LYS A 59 21.73 0.03 14.40
N CYS A 60 20.78 0.96 14.56
CA CYS A 60 21.05 2.23 15.24
C CYS A 60 21.46 2.03 16.70
N LYS A 61 20.83 1.09 17.40
CA LYS A 61 21.18 0.73 18.78
C LYS A 61 22.62 0.19 18.89
N GLN A 62 23.03 -0.69 17.96
CA GLN A 62 24.40 -1.23 17.91
C GLN A 62 25.45 -0.14 17.69
N ASP A 63 25.10 0.91 16.96
CA ASP A 63 25.96 2.07 16.72
C ASP A 63 25.88 3.11 17.86
N GLY A 64 25.13 2.84 18.94
CA GLY A 64 25.00 3.71 20.11
C GLY A 64 23.99 4.85 19.95
N TYR A 65 23.16 4.82 18.91
CA TYR A 65 22.16 5.86 18.63
C TYR A 65 20.81 5.54 19.25
N ARG A 66 20.12 6.59 19.71
CA ARG A 66 18.77 6.50 20.28
C ARG A 66 17.77 7.13 19.33
N VAL A 67 17.13 6.29 18.51
CA VAL A 67 16.28 6.74 17.40
C VAL A 67 14.82 6.35 17.58
N SER A 68 13.94 7.05 16.85
CA SER A 68 12.63 6.53 16.47
C SER A 68 12.66 6.09 15.00
N VAL A 69 11.88 5.06 14.70
CA VAL A 69 11.72 4.49 13.36
C VAL A 69 10.23 4.45 13.02
N ALA A 70 9.87 4.93 11.84
CA ALA A 70 8.52 4.87 11.30
C ALA A 70 8.53 4.13 9.96
N VAL A 71 7.48 3.38 9.67
CA VAL A 71 7.23 2.80 8.34
C VAL A 71 5.83 3.17 7.91
N VAL A 72 5.71 3.66 6.68
CA VAL A 72 4.44 4.01 6.03
C VAL A 72 4.19 3.11 4.83
N ASP A 73 2.92 2.95 4.45
CA ASP A 73 2.56 2.33 3.17
C ASP A 73 2.79 3.29 1.99
N ARG A 74 2.45 2.83 0.78
CA ARG A 74 2.60 3.60 -0.47
C ARG A 74 1.84 4.92 -0.46
N ALA A 75 0.73 5.02 0.26
CA ALA A 75 -0.07 6.23 0.41
C ALA A 75 0.47 7.17 1.51
N GLY A 76 1.56 6.79 2.18
CA GLY A 76 2.14 7.54 3.29
C GLY A 76 1.41 7.35 4.61
N VAL A 77 0.53 6.34 4.72
CA VAL A 77 -0.19 6.04 5.97
C VAL A 77 0.69 5.21 6.88
N LEU A 78 0.78 5.62 8.15
CA LEU A 78 1.61 4.97 9.15
C LEU A 78 1.20 3.51 9.38
N LYS A 79 2.15 2.58 9.24
CA LYS A 79 1.99 1.16 9.58
C LYS A 79 2.67 0.79 10.88
N VAL A 80 3.85 1.36 11.14
CA VAL A 80 4.70 1.05 12.29
C VAL A 80 5.34 2.32 12.79
N LEU A 81 5.38 2.51 14.11
CA LEU A 81 6.17 3.53 14.78
C LEU A 81 6.81 2.92 16.03
N MET A 82 8.12 2.97 16.10
CA MET A 82 8.92 2.51 17.24
C MET A 82 9.72 3.70 17.77
N ARG A 83 9.68 3.92 19.07
CA ARG A 83 10.51 4.93 19.75
C ARG A 83 11.48 4.21 20.66
N GLY A 84 12.77 4.32 20.37
CA GLY A 84 13.81 3.75 21.21
C GLY A 84 13.88 4.42 22.58
N ASP A 85 14.32 3.65 23.57
CA ASP A 85 14.57 4.16 24.91
C ASP A 85 15.59 5.31 24.88
N GLY A 86 15.25 6.41 25.56
CA GLY A 86 16.06 7.63 25.60
C GLY A 86 16.15 8.40 24.28
N ALA A 87 15.39 8.05 23.24
CA ALA A 87 15.26 8.88 22.04
C ALA A 87 14.59 10.22 22.39
N GLY A 88 14.95 11.31 21.72
CA GLY A 88 14.32 12.62 21.91
C GLY A 88 12.83 12.60 21.50
N PRO A 89 11.92 13.36 22.14
CA PRO A 89 10.48 13.31 21.84
C PRO A 89 10.15 13.67 20.39
N HIS A 90 10.90 14.61 19.80
CA HIS A 90 10.74 15.07 18.42
C HIS A 90 11.02 13.99 17.36
N THR A 91 11.74 12.92 17.72
CA THR A 91 12.16 11.88 16.76
C THR A 91 10.99 11.07 16.21
N THR A 92 9.89 10.93 16.95
CA THR A 92 8.67 10.22 16.52
C THR A 92 8.02 10.90 15.33
N ASN A 93 7.82 12.23 15.43
CA ASN A 93 7.29 13.04 14.34
C ASN A 93 8.30 13.14 13.19
N SER A 94 9.58 13.35 13.50
CA SER A 94 10.65 13.43 12.49
C SER A 94 10.72 12.16 11.63
N SER A 95 10.80 10.98 12.24
CA SER A 95 10.82 9.69 11.51
C SER A 95 9.56 9.48 10.67
N SER A 96 8.37 9.78 11.20
CA SER A 96 7.11 9.66 10.47
C SER A 96 7.06 10.59 9.25
N LYS A 97 7.49 11.85 9.39
CA LYS A 97 7.52 12.83 8.29
C LYS A 97 8.57 12.48 7.24
N LYS A 98 9.74 11.97 7.64
CA LYS A 98 10.76 11.48 6.69
C LYS A 98 10.23 10.28 5.88
N ALA A 99 9.55 9.33 6.54
CA ALA A 99 8.93 8.20 5.86
C ALA A 99 7.85 8.66 4.88
N TYR A 100 6.95 9.55 5.31
CA TYR A 100 5.93 10.16 4.44
C TYR A 100 6.56 10.84 3.21
N THR A 101 7.58 11.67 3.43
CA THR A 101 8.28 12.40 2.37
C THR A 101 8.92 11.45 1.36
N ALA A 102 9.58 10.40 1.84
CA ALA A 102 10.20 9.40 0.99
C ALA A 102 9.17 8.60 0.17
N ALA A 103 8.03 8.25 0.76
CA ALA A 103 6.93 7.60 0.04
C ALA A 103 6.31 8.53 -1.02
N SER A 104 6.00 9.77 -0.63
CA SER A 104 5.33 10.74 -1.50
C SER A 104 6.20 11.19 -2.68
N LEU A 105 7.48 11.45 -2.44
CA LEU A 105 8.42 11.92 -3.47
C LEU A 105 9.15 10.78 -4.17
N ARG A 106 8.97 9.54 -3.68
CA ARG A 106 9.62 8.32 -4.19
C ARG A 106 11.14 8.43 -4.28
N ARG A 107 11.74 9.16 -3.34
CA ARG A 107 13.18 9.45 -3.27
C ARG A 107 13.67 9.43 -1.83
N PRO A 108 14.94 9.09 -1.59
CA PRO A 108 15.59 9.33 -0.30
C PRO A 108 15.45 10.81 0.10
N THR A 109 15.11 11.08 1.36
CA THR A 109 14.95 12.46 1.83
C THR A 109 16.26 13.24 1.85
N SER A 110 17.41 12.56 1.91
CA SER A 110 18.73 13.15 1.75
C SER A 110 18.98 13.65 0.32
N GLU A 111 18.56 12.89 -0.70
CA GLU A 111 18.61 13.30 -2.10
C GLU A 111 17.72 14.53 -2.34
N VAL A 112 16.50 14.54 -1.79
CA VAL A 112 15.59 15.69 -1.89
C VAL A 112 16.20 16.92 -1.19
N ALA A 113 16.85 16.74 -0.04
CA ALA A 113 17.53 17.83 0.66
C ALA A 113 18.66 18.45 -0.17
N GLU A 114 19.45 17.61 -0.85
CA GLU A 114 20.50 18.06 -1.76
C GLU A 114 19.94 18.83 -2.96
N LEU A 115 18.86 18.34 -3.58
CA LEU A 115 18.18 19.00 -4.69
C LEU A 115 17.65 20.38 -4.26
N VAL A 116 16.97 20.47 -3.12
CA VAL A 116 16.44 21.73 -2.58
C VAL A 116 17.57 22.73 -2.26
N ALA A 117 18.70 22.25 -1.74
CA ALA A 117 19.86 23.10 -1.46
C ALA A 117 20.49 23.66 -2.74
N LYS A 118 20.55 22.88 -3.82
CA LYS A 118 21.17 23.26 -5.09
C LYS A 118 20.24 24.04 -6.02
N THR A 119 18.92 23.96 -5.83
CA THR A 119 17.94 24.55 -6.74
C THR A 119 16.94 25.41 -5.95
N PRO A 120 17.16 26.74 -5.86
CA PRO A 120 16.29 27.64 -5.09
C PRO A 120 14.80 27.58 -5.46
N ALA A 121 14.47 27.27 -6.72
CA ALA A 121 13.08 27.10 -7.16
C ALA A 121 12.35 25.93 -6.47
N LEU A 122 13.07 24.98 -5.87
CA LEU A 122 12.50 23.83 -5.15
C LEU A 122 12.26 24.09 -3.66
N GLN A 123 12.57 25.29 -3.14
CA GLN A 123 12.37 25.59 -1.71
C GLN A 123 10.91 25.40 -1.25
N GLY A 124 9.94 25.67 -2.14
CA GLY A 124 8.52 25.45 -1.86
C GLY A 124 8.13 23.99 -1.56
N LEU A 125 8.98 23.00 -1.88
CA LEU A 125 8.75 21.60 -1.47
C LEU A 125 8.70 21.43 0.04
N ARG A 126 9.33 22.33 0.82
CA ARG A 126 9.28 22.28 2.28
C ARG A 126 7.88 22.53 2.84
N ASP A 127 7.05 23.25 2.09
CA ASP A 127 5.74 23.74 2.52
C ASP A 127 4.58 23.04 1.80
N ILE A 128 4.87 22.03 0.97
CA ILE A 128 3.86 21.36 0.13
C ILE A 128 2.80 20.61 0.94
N ASP A 129 3.16 20.12 2.13
CA ASP A 129 2.32 19.35 3.04
C ASP A 129 2.92 19.40 4.45
N ASP A 130 2.09 19.47 5.48
CA ASP A 130 2.51 19.59 6.88
C ASP A 130 3.28 18.35 7.39
N LYS A 131 3.11 17.19 6.77
CA LYS A 131 3.85 15.95 7.02
C LYS A 131 5.18 15.90 6.27
N THR A 132 5.52 16.88 5.44
CA THR A 132 6.79 16.90 4.71
C THR A 132 7.95 17.25 5.65
N LEU A 133 9.05 16.50 5.55
CA LEU A 133 10.32 16.82 6.21
C LEU A 133 11.49 16.45 5.30
N ILE A 134 12.10 17.48 4.72
CA ILE A 134 13.26 17.37 3.83
C ILE A 134 14.54 17.38 4.67
N LEU A 135 14.83 16.21 5.24
CA LEU A 135 16.01 15.89 6.05
C LEU A 135 16.31 14.40 5.90
N GLY A 136 17.57 14.01 5.67
CA GLY A 136 17.98 12.60 5.51
C GLY A 136 17.52 11.70 6.66
N GLY A 137 17.33 10.41 6.37
CA GLY A 137 16.81 9.38 7.25
C GLY A 137 15.54 8.72 6.71
N GLY A 138 14.95 9.19 5.61
CA GLY A 138 13.78 8.61 4.97
C GLY A 138 14.13 7.94 3.65
N LEU A 139 13.81 6.65 3.51
CA LEU A 139 14.10 5.85 2.30
C LEU A 139 12.83 5.17 1.76
N PRO A 140 12.57 5.22 0.44
CA PRO A 140 11.47 4.48 -0.16
C PRO A 140 11.75 2.97 -0.13
N ILE A 141 10.73 2.17 0.21
CA ILE A 141 10.77 0.71 0.18
C ILE A 141 10.36 0.25 -1.21
N GLU A 142 11.32 -0.23 -1.99
CA GLU A 142 11.11 -0.76 -3.33
C GLU A 142 11.31 -2.28 -3.36
N ILE A 143 10.29 -3.02 -3.78
CA ILE A 143 10.34 -4.48 -3.90
C ILE A 143 9.77 -4.85 -5.27
N GLY A 144 10.51 -5.66 -6.04
CA GLY A 144 10.06 -6.06 -7.38
C GLY A 144 9.92 -4.91 -8.38
N GLY A 145 10.66 -3.80 -8.17
CA GLY A 145 10.56 -2.60 -9.01
C GLY A 145 9.41 -1.66 -8.64
N GLU A 146 8.64 -1.96 -7.58
CA GLU A 146 7.52 -1.15 -7.13
C GLU A 146 7.79 -0.51 -5.77
N ILE A 147 7.51 0.78 -5.63
CA ILE A 147 7.51 1.47 -4.34
C ILE A 147 6.24 1.06 -3.58
N VAL A 148 6.41 0.26 -2.52
CA VAL A 148 5.31 -0.28 -1.71
C VAL A 148 5.11 0.48 -0.39
N GLY A 149 6.03 1.38 -0.06
CA GLY A 149 6.00 2.21 1.14
C GLY A 149 7.32 2.95 1.37
N ALA A 150 7.58 3.37 2.59
CA ALA A 150 8.85 3.98 2.98
C ALA A 150 9.16 3.77 4.47
N ILE A 151 10.43 3.82 4.81
CA ILE A 151 10.95 3.82 6.17
C ILE A 151 11.56 5.19 6.48
N GLY A 152 11.41 5.65 7.72
CA GLY A 152 12.01 6.88 8.23
C GLY A 152 12.66 6.65 9.57
N VAL A 153 13.87 7.16 9.76
CA VAL A 153 14.65 7.08 10.99
C VAL A 153 15.02 8.49 11.44
N GLY A 154 14.97 8.74 12.74
CA GLY A 154 15.37 10.02 13.32
C GLY A 154 15.93 9.87 14.71
N GLY A 155 17.08 10.51 14.96
CA GLY A 155 17.66 10.67 16.29
C GLY A 155 19.15 10.39 16.38
N ALA A 156 19.78 9.87 15.32
CA ALA A 156 21.22 9.75 15.27
C ALA A 156 21.90 11.15 15.18
N PRO A 157 23.19 11.28 15.53
CA PRO A 157 23.91 12.57 15.50
C PRO A 157 24.05 13.22 14.10
N GLY A 158 23.64 12.53 13.04
CA GLY A 158 23.69 13.03 11.68
C GLY A 158 22.73 12.28 10.76
N ALA A 159 22.17 12.99 9.76
CA ALA A 159 21.17 12.43 8.86
C ALA A 159 21.66 11.22 8.04
N HIS A 160 22.95 11.18 7.68
CA HIS A 160 23.56 10.04 7.01
C HIS A 160 23.62 8.77 7.88
N LEU A 161 23.61 8.93 9.22
CA LEU A 161 23.56 7.82 10.16
C LEU A 161 22.12 7.29 10.30
N ASP A 162 21.13 8.19 10.30
CA ASP A 162 19.72 7.79 10.18
C ASP A 162 19.49 7.01 8.86
N ASP A 163 20.04 7.50 7.74
CA ASP A 163 20.00 6.83 6.43
C ASP A 163 20.63 5.43 6.48
N ALA A 164 21.77 5.26 7.14
CA ALA A 164 22.42 3.95 7.28
C ALA A 164 21.56 2.95 8.09
N CYS A 165 20.89 3.41 9.14
CA CYS A 165 19.95 2.57 9.89
C CYS A 165 18.72 2.20 9.06
N ALA A 166 18.15 3.17 8.34
CA ALA A 166 17.03 2.94 7.43
C ALA A 166 17.41 1.90 6.35
N GLN A 167 18.63 2.00 5.82
CA GLN A 167 19.16 1.08 4.82
C GLN A 167 19.25 -0.36 5.35
N ALA A 168 19.73 -0.55 6.59
CA ALA A 168 19.72 -1.88 7.23
C ALA A 168 18.29 -2.45 7.37
N GLY A 169 17.30 -1.58 7.57
CA GLY A 169 15.89 -1.95 7.51
C GLY A 169 15.48 -2.50 6.14
N LEU A 170 15.82 -1.80 5.05
CA LEU A 170 15.56 -2.24 3.68
C LEU A 170 16.25 -3.57 3.36
N ASP A 171 17.53 -3.70 3.72
CA ASP A 171 18.33 -4.90 3.47
C ASP A 171 17.69 -6.14 4.13
N SER A 172 17.13 -5.98 5.33
CA SER A 172 16.50 -7.07 6.08
C SER A 172 15.25 -7.66 5.40
N ILE A 173 14.60 -6.91 4.51
CA ILE A 173 13.39 -7.32 3.78
C ILE A 173 13.64 -7.55 2.29
N GLY A 174 14.89 -7.45 1.82
CA GLY A 174 15.23 -7.61 0.41
C GLY A 174 14.74 -6.48 -0.48
N ALA A 175 14.55 -5.28 0.07
CA ALA A 175 14.20 -4.09 -0.72
C ALA A 175 15.44 -3.52 -1.43
N ALA A 176 15.22 -2.78 -2.53
CA ALA A 176 16.31 -2.21 -3.31
C ALA A 176 17.12 -1.19 -2.46
N PRO A 177 18.47 -1.24 -2.49
CA PRO A 177 19.28 -0.33 -1.72
C PRO A 177 19.18 1.10 -2.24
N LYS A 178 19.23 2.06 -1.33
CA LYS A 178 19.10 3.51 -1.59
C LYS A 178 20.32 4.31 -1.13
N VAL A 179 21.06 3.78 -0.17
CA VAL A 179 22.32 4.35 0.32
C VAL A 179 23.48 3.47 -0.17
N PRO A 180 24.52 4.03 -0.81
CA PRO A 180 25.70 3.25 -1.17
C PRO A 180 26.37 2.62 0.05
N PRO A 181 27.04 1.46 -0.09
CA PRO A 181 27.83 0.89 0.98
C PRO A 181 28.90 1.88 1.47
N PRO A 182 29.27 1.87 2.77
CA PRO A 182 30.37 2.68 3.26
C PRO A 182 31.65 2.38 2.46
N ALA A 183 32.35 3.41 2.01
CA ALA A 183 33.62 3.21 1.32
C ALA A 183 34.66 2.63 2.30
N GLY A 184 35.22 1.46 1.96
CA GLY A 184 36.40 0.90 2.64
C GLY A 184 36.12 -0.12 3.75
N LYS A 185 35.56 -1.29 3.39
CA LYS A 185 35.87 -2.54 4.11
C LYS A 185 36.96 -3.29 3.35
#